data_AF-A0A084W082-F1
#
_entry.id   AF-A0A084W082-F1
#
_cell.length_a   1.000
_cell.length_b   1.000
_cell.length_c   1.000
_cell.angle_alpha   90.00
_cell.angle_beta   90.00
_cell.angle_gamma   90.00
#
_symmetry.space_group_name_H-M   'P 1'
#
loop_
_entity.id
_entity.type
_entity.pdbx_description
1 polymer ?
#
loop_
_entity_poly.entity_id
_entity_poly.type
_entity_poly.pdbx_seq_one_letter_code
_entity_poly.pdbx_strand_id
1 'polypeptide(L)'
;MQRFFVATNFVETIRPIYYWTKAVGLISFTADFERKTIRRSFKDVLIFVVFLFFNAYLAAAAGLMSTDGNPTYFNSPLIEFILNLFLTLQLVAMIGIPIVNYFNVHRYDRFIRHIVEVDDGLHKLGHRHNYSAEYFNCTIYLVGSVVLQFGCLSGMVISNPFRANFQTGENIIVLISFLMCNMMYITSTCYCCASLWVVVYRYRKLNETFR
;
A
#
# COMPACT_ATOMS: atom_id res chain seq x y z
N MET A 1 -21.63 10.60 15.98
CA MET A 1 -20.54 10.37 15.02
C MET A 1 -20.64 8.99 14.34
N GLN A 2 -21.78 8.63 13.74
CA GLN A 2 -22.12 7.21 13.48
C GLN A 2 -22.35 6.81 12.00
N ARG A 3 -22.05 7.67 11.01
CA ARG A 3 -22.33 7.36 9.59
C ARG A 3 -21.11 7.22 8.66
N PHE A 4 -19.90 7.48 9.14
CA PHE A 4 -18.68 7.37 8.32
C PHE A 4 -18.00 5.98 8.35
N PHE A 5 -18.35 5.13 9.32
CA PHE A 5 -17.75 3.80 9.52
C PHE A 5 -18.78 2.66 9.45
N VAL A 6 -19.85 2.84 8.69
CA VAL A 6 -20.83 1.76 8.47
C VAL A 6 -20.46 1.05 7.18
N ALA A 7 -19.96 -0.17 7.31
CA ALA A 7 -19.78 -1.10 6.20
C ALA A 7 -20.80 -2.24 6.34
N THR A 8 -21.44 -2.59 5.23
CA THR A 8 -22.48 -3.62 5.11
C THR A 8 -21.96 -4.88 4.42
N ASN A 9 -20.84 -4.77 3.71
CA ASN A 9 -20.20 -5.87 3.00
C ASN A 9 -18.67 -5.74 3.02
N PHE A 10 -17.98 -6.83 2.68
CA PHE A 10 -16.50 -6.86 2.65
C PHE A 10 -15.89 -5.85 1.65
N VAL A 11 -16.53 -5.60 0.52
CA VAL A 11 -15.99 -4.69 -0.50
C VAL A 11 -15.98 -3.24 0.02
N GLU A 12 -16.92 -2.88 0.89
CA GLU A 12 -16.95 -1.60 1.58
C GLU A 12 -15.85 -1.47 2.63
N THR A 13 -15.42 -2.57 3.28
CA THR A 13 -14.37 -2.53 4.30
C THR A 13 -13.00 -2.18 3.71
N ILE A 14 -12.75 -2.58 2.46
CA ILE A 14 -11.49 -2.30 1.73
C ILE A 14 -11.47 -0.93 1.03
N ARG A 15 -12.57 -0.18 1.04
CA ARG A 15 -12.70 1.13 0.37
C ARG A 15 -11.60 2.17 0.73
N PRO A 16 -11.17 2.35 1.98
CA PRO A 16 -10.16 3.35 2.31
C PRO A 16 -8.79 2.93 1.77
N ILE A 17 -8.47 1.64 1.87
CA ILE A 17 -7.24 1.07 1.32
C ILE A 17 -7.26 1.17 -0.22
N TYR A 18 -8.40 0.92 -0.86
CA TYR A 18 -8.55 1.08 -2.31
C TYR A 18 -8.25 2.52 -2.75
N TYR A 19 -8.83 3.54 -2.10
CA TYR A 19 -8.57 4.93 -2.48
C TYR A 19 -7.11 5.33 -2.28
N TRP A 20 -6.48 4.89 -1.19
CA TRP A 20 -5.07 5.14 -0.94
C TRP A 20 -4.16 4.44 -1.96
N THR A 21 -4.38 3.15 -2.20
CA THR A 21 -3.61 2.39 -3.19
C THR A 21 -3.80 2.92 -4.61
N LYS A 22 -4.98 3.46 -4.94
CA LYS A 22 -5.23 4.13 -6.23
C LYS A 22 -4.55 5.50 -6.32
N ALA A 23 -4.53 6.27 -5.23
CA ALA A 23 -3.86 7.57 -5.16
C ALA A 23 -2.33 7.44 -5.30
N VAL A 24 -1.74 6.37 -4.76
CA VAL A 24 -0.30 6.08 -4.87
C VAL A 24 0.04 5.31 -6.16
N GLY A 25 -0.96 4.99 -7.00
CA GLY A 25 -0.75 4.30 -8.28
C GLY A 25 -0.41 2.81 -8.17
N LEU A 26 -0.62 2.22 -7.00
CA LEU A 26 -0.33 0.82 -6.69
C LEU A 26 -1.34 -0.14 -7.31
N ILE A 27 -2.57 0.35 -7.55
CA ILE A 27 -3.62 -0.36 -8.28
C ILE A 27 -4.11 0.44 -9.48
N SER A 28 -4.32 -0.27 -10.58
CA SER A 28 -4.70 0.26 -11.89
C SER A 28 -5.97 -0.42 -12.39
N PHE A 29 -6.96 -0.43 -11.51
CA PHE A 29 -8.30 -0.93 -11.78
C PHE A 29 -9.33 -0.10 -11.04
N THR A 30 -10.57 -0.17 -11.51
CA THR A 30 -11.71 0.47 -10.88
C THR A 30 -12.54 -0.57 -10.15
N ALA A 31 -12.64 -0.44 -8.83
CA ALA A 31 -13.54 -1.25 -8.02
C ALA A 31 -14.95 -0.65 -8.08
N ASP A 32 -15.93 -1.47 -8.47
CA ASP A 32 -17.35 -1.16 -8.35
C ASP A 32 -17.85 -1.75 -7.02
N PHE A 33 -18.02 -0.88 -6.03
CA PHE A 33 -18.42 -1.25 -4.67
C PHE A 33 -19.88 -1.72 -4.58
N GLU A 34 -20.74 -1.27 -5.50
CA GLU A 34 -22.14 -1.68 -5.53
C GLU A 34 -22.30 -3.05 -6.20
N ARG A 35 -21.61 -3.24 -7.33
CA ARG A 35 -21.65 -4.51 -8.08
C ARG A 35 -20.69 -5.58 -7.54
N LYS A 36 -19.87 -5.24 -6.54
CA LYS A 36 -18.84 -6.12 -5.94
C LYS A 36 -17.88 -6.70 -7.01
N THR A 37 -17.56 -5.91 -8.02
CA THR A 37 -16.69 -6.34 -9.14
C THR A 37 -15.56 -5.38 -9.38
N ILE A 38 -14.44 -5.89 -9.88
CA ILE A 38 -13.35 -5.07 -10.39
C ILE A 38 -13.44 -5.01 -11.92
N ARG A 39 -13.36 -3.79 -12.47
CA ARG A 39 -13.30 -3.56 -13.92
C ARG A 39 -12.07 -2.74 -14.27
N ARG A 40 -11.48 -3.02 -15.44
CA ARG A 40 -10.41 -2.22 -16.03
C ARG A 40 -10.98 -1.33 -17.12
N SER A 41 -10.80 -0.03 -16.98
CA SER A 41 -11.10 0.94 -18.02
C SER A 41 -9.82 1.39 -18.74
N PHE A 42 -9.95 1.99 -19.92
CA PHE A 42 -8.81 2.60 -20.62
C PHE A 42 -8.13 3.68 -19.78
N LYS A 43 -8.89 4.43 -18.96
CA LYS A 43 -8.34 5.40 -18.00
C LYS A 43 -7.41 4.75 -16.99
N ASP A 44 -7.75 3.55 -16.51
CA ASP A 44 -6.91 2.82 -15.55
C ASP A 44 -5.58 2.36 -16.18
N VAL A 45 -5.59 2.05 -17.49
CA VAL A 45 -4.36 1.73 -18.24
C VAL A 45 -3.48 2.97 -18.39
N LEU A 46 -4.07 4.12 -18.70
CA LEU A 46 -3.33 5.38 -18.85
C LEU A 46 -2.72 5.81 -17.50
N ILE A 47 -3.49 5.71 -16.42
CA ILE A 47 -3.00 5.96 -15.05
C ILE A 47 -1.83 5.03 -14.73
N PHE A 48 -1.95 3.73 -15.02
CA PHE A 48 -0.87 2.78 -14.81
C PHE A 48 0.43 3.18 -15.53
N VAL A 49 0.32 3.51 -16.82
CA VAL A 49 1.49 3.89 -17.63
C VAL A 49 2.14 5.16 -17.09
N VAL A 50 1.35 6.18 -16.74
CA VAL A 50 1.85 7.43 -16.15
C VAL A 50 2.57 7.17 -14.82
N PHE A 51 1.98 6.38 -13.93
CA PHE A 51 2.62 6.03 -12.65
C PHE A 51 3.88 5.19 -12.86
N LEU A 52 3.88 4.27 -13.82
CA LEU A 52 5.07 3.47 -14.15
C LEU A 52 6.23 4.37 -14.61
N PHE A 53 5.96 5.29 -15.53
CA PHE A 53 6.97 6.26 -16.00
C PHE A 53 7.44 7.18 -14.87
N PHE A 54 6.53 7.69 -14.06
CA PHE A 54 6.87 8.55 -12.93
C PHE A 54 7.72 7.83 -11.88
N ASN A 55 7.32 6.61 -11.50
CA ASN A 55 8.07 5.79 -10.55
C ASN A 55 9.43 5.38 -11.10
N ALA A 56 9.51 5.03 -12.39
CA ALA A 56 10.79 4.72 -13.04
C ALA A 56 11.71 5.94 -13.07
N TYR A 57 11.18 7.13 -13.35
CA TYR A 57 11.93 8.38 -13.27
C TYR A 57 12.44 8.66 -11.86
N LEU A 58 11.56 8.56 -10.85
CA LEU A 58 11.93 8.73 -9.45
C LEU A 58 12.99 7.72 -8.99
N ALA A 59 12.89 6.47 -9.44
CA ALA A 59 13.88 5.44 -9.13
C ALA A 59 15.23 5.71 -9.80
N ALA A 60 15.23 6.12 -11.07
CA ALA A 60 16.45 6.47 -11.79
C ALA A 60 17.13 7.69 -11.16
N ALA A 61 16.35 8.72 -10.81
CA ALA A 61 16.85 9.96 -10.22
C ALA A 61 17.34 9.80 -8.78
N ALA A 62 16.75 8.88 -8.00
CA ALA A 62 17.08 8.70 -6.58
C ALA A 62 18.10 7.59 -6.28
N GLY A 63 18.34 6.64 -7.19
CA GLY A 63 19.08 5.43 -6.83
C GLY A 63 19.96 4.75 -7.89
N LEU A 64 19.97 5.19 -9.15
CA LEU A 64 20.80 4.52 -10.17
C LEU A 64 22.09 5.27 -10.57
N MET A 65 22.27 6.50 -10.10
CA MET A 65 23.58 7.16 -10.16
C MET A 65 24.21 7.08 -8.78
N SER A 66 25.01 6.04 -8.56
CA SER A 66 26.01 6.06 -7.49
C SER A 66 27.00 7.17 -7.81
N THR A 67 26.75 8.38 -7.31
CA THR A 67 27.71 9.47 -7.45
C THR A 67 28.88 9.17 -6.53
N ASP A 68 30.07 9.00 -7.11
CA ASP A 68 31.33 8.86 -6.37
C ASP A 68 31.47 10.02 -5.38
N GLY A 69 31.29 9.74 -4.08
CA GLY A 69 31.47 10.74 -3.02
C GLY A 69 30.28 11.01 -2.11
N ASN A 70 29.25 10.15 -2.07
CA ASN A 70 28.20 10.32 -1.06
C ASN A 70 28.80 10.22 0.36
N PRO A 71 28.62 11.23 1.22
CA PRO A 71 29.14 11.21 2.57
C PRO A 71 28.46 10.07 3.34
N THR A 72 29.28 9.17 3.88
CA THR A 72 28.83 8.07 4.72
C THR A 72 28.00 8.62 5.89
N TYR A 73 26.68 8.41 5.86
CA TYR A 73 25.79 8.83 6.94
C TYR A 73 26.08 8.07 8.25
N PHE A 74 26.77 6.93 8.17
CA PHE A 74 27.14 6.09 9.28
C PHE A 74 28.60 5.66 9.18
N ASN A 75 29.33 5.67 10.30
CA ASN A 75 30.72 5.19 10.37
C ASN A 75 30.85 3.65 10.28
N SER A 76 29.73 2.91 10.16
CA SER A 76 29.72 1.45 10.06
C SER A 76 29.40 1.01 8.62
N PRO A 77 30.35 0.39 7.90
CA PRO A 77 30.15 -0.10 6.54
C PRO A 77 29.00 -1.11 6.43
N LEU A 78 28.74 -1.88 7.50
CA LEU A 78 27.66 -2.88 7.54
C LEU A 78 26.28 -2.22 7.61
N ILE A 79 26.14 -1.16 8.41
CA ILE A 79 24.88 -0.41 8.53
C ILE A 79 24.57 0.30 7.22
N GLU A 80 25.59 0.91 6.61
CA GLU A 80 25.49 1.56 5.31
C GLU A 80 25.08 0.58 4.20
N PHE A 81 25.73 -0.59 4.13
CA PHE A 81 25.39 -1.63 3.16
C PHE A 81 23.93 -2.10 3.31
N ILE A 82 23.49 -2.39 4.54
CA ILE A 82 22.11 -2.84 4.80
C ILE A 82 21.09 -1.76 4.42
N LEU A 83 21.35 -0.50 4.76
CA LEU A 83 20.46 0.61 4.40
C LEU A 83 20.39 0.82 2.88
N ASN A 84 21.53 0.79 2.19
CA ASN A 84 21.57 0.92 0.73
C ASN A 84 20.85 -0.25 0.04
N LEU A 85 21.03 -1.48 0.52
CA LEU A 85 20.31 -2.65 0.01
C LEU A 85 18.80 -2.52 0.23
N PHE A 86 18.39 -2.08 1.42
CA PHE A 86 16.99 -1.87 1.76
C PHE A 86 16.34 -0.80 0.86
N LEU A 87 17.00 0.35 0.68
CA LEU A 87 16.53 1.42 -0.22
C LEU A 87 16.43 0.93 -1.67
N THR A 88 17.41 0.18 -2.15
CA THR A 88 17.41 -0.39 -3.50
C THR A 88 16.24 -1.35 -3.69
N LEU A 89 15.98 -2.24 -2.72
CA LEU A 89 14.83 -3.15 -2.75
C LEU A 89 13.50 -2.39 -2.74
N GLN A 90 13.39 -1.29 -2.00
CA GLN A 90 12.20 -0.44 -2.01
C GLN A 90 11.98 0.25 -3.36
N LEU A 91 13.04 0.71 -4.02
CA LEU A 91 12.94 1.30 -5.38
C LEU A 91 12.49 0.25 -6.41
N VAL A 92 13.02 -0.97 -6.32
CA VAL A 92 12.57 -2.10 -7.16
C VAL A 92 11.11 -2.44 -6.87
N ALA A 93 10.71 -2.49 -5.60
CA ALA A 93 9.33 -2.76 -5.19
C ALA A 93 8.35 -1.68 -5.69
N MET A 94 8.78 -0.41 -5.70
CA MET A 94 7.99 0.72 -6.21
C MET A 94 7.56 0.55 -7.67
N ILE A 95 8.37 -0.14 -8.48
CA ILE A 95 8.06 -0.45 -9.88
C ILE A 95 7.39 -1.83 -10.01
N GLY A 96 7.92 -2.83 -9.30
CA GLY A 96 7.49 -4.22 -9.42
C GLY A 96 6.08 -4.47 -8.91
N ILE A 97 5.71 -3.91 -7.76
CA ILE A 97 4.40 -4.13 -7.14
C ILE A 97 3.25 -3.66 -8.06
N PRO A 98 3.26 -2.44 -8.62
CA PRO A 98 2.24 -2.02 -9.58
C PRO A 98 2.12 -2.95 -10.80
N ILE A 99 3.24 -3.43 -11.35
CA ILE A 99 3.25 -4.36 -12.50
C ILE A 99 2.56 -5.68 -12.13
N VAL A 100 2.96 -6.27 -11.00
CA VAL A 100 2.38 -7.53 -10.51
C VAL A 100 0.88 -7.36 -10.27
N ASN A 101 0.47 -6.26 -9.65
CA ASN A 101 -0.95 -5.94 -9.42
C ASN A 101 -1.71 -5.76 -10.75
N TYR A 102 -1.09 -5.11 -11.73
CA TYR A 102 -1.67 -4.94 -13.06
C TYR A 102 -1.96 -6.29 -13.73
N PHE A 103 -1.04 -7.26 -13.68
CA PHE A 103 -1.26 -8.57 -14.29
C PHE A 103 -2.22 -9.46 -13.49
N ASN A 104 -2.28 -9.29 -12.17
CA ASN A 104 -3.06 -10.16 -11.29
C ASN A 104 -4.46 -9.64 -10.92
N VAL A 105 -4.97 -8.59 -11.58
CA VAL A 105 -6.33 -8.05 -11.37
C VAL A 105 -7.42 -9.12 -11.31
N HIS A 106 -7.36 -10.13 -12.19
CA HIS A 106 -8.36 -11.20 -12.24
C HIS A 106 -8.33 -12.09 -10.99
N ARG A 107 -7.15 -12.28 -10.39
CA ARG A 107 -7.01 -13.03 -9.13
C ARG A 107 -7.61 -12.24 -7.97
N TYR A 108 -7.45 -10.92 -7.97
CA TYR A 108 -8.10 -10.05 -6.97
C TYR A 108 -9.63 -10.06 -7.08
N ASP A 109 -10.17 -10.00 -8.30
CA ASP A 109 -11.62 -10.11 -8.51
C ASP A 109 -12.15 -11.46 -8.01
N ARG A 110 -11.44 -12.55 -8.32
CA ARG A 110 -11.79 -13.89 -7.84
C ARG A 110 -11.71 -14.00 -6.31
N PHE A 111 -10.67 -13.42 -5.70
CA PHE A 111 -10.52 -13.40 -4.24
C PHE A 111 -11.71 -12.71 -3.56
N ILE A 112 -12.11 -11.51 -4.05
CA ILE A 112 -13.27 -10.80 -3.50
C ILE A 112 -14.55 -11.64 -3.63
N ARG A 113 -14.77 -12.29 -4.80
CA ARG A 113 -15.94 -13.15 -4.99
C ARG A 113 -15.98 -14.31 -4.00
N HIS A 114 -14.87 -15.01 -3.80
CA HIS A 114 -14.81 -16.11 -2.82
C HIS A 114 -15.06 -15.63 -1.39
N ILE A 115 -14.55 -14.46 -1.01
CA ILE A 115 -14.84 -13.89 0.31
C ILE A 115 -16.35 -13.61 0.47
N VAL A 116 -16.98 -13.03 -0.56
CA VAL A 116 -18.43 -12.78 -0.54
C VAL A 116 -19.22 -14.09 -0.48
N GLU A 117 -18.84 -15.12 -1.25
CA GLU A 117 -19.48 -16.44 -1.22
C GLU A 117 -19.37 -17.10 0.18
N VAL A 118 -18.20 -17.04 0.80
CA VAL A 118 -17.97 -17.56 2.15
C VAL A 118 -18.79 -16.79 3.19
N ASP A 119 -18.84 -15.46 3.08
CA ASP A 119 -19.61 -14.61 3.99
C ASP A 119 -21.12 -14.87 3.86
N ASP A 120 -21.64 -15.04 2.64
CA ASP A 120 -23.03 -15.39 2.39
C ASP A 120 -23.36 -16.79 2.94
N GLY A 121 -22.44 -17.75 2.81
CA GLY A 121 -22.56 -19.09 3.40
C GLY A 121 -22.60 -19.05 4.94
N LEU A 122 -21.68 -18.33 5.57
CA LEU A 122 -21.64 -18.13 7.02
C LEU A 122 -22.90 -17.41 7.52
N HIS A 123 -23.43 -16.45 6.75
CA HIS A 123 -24.65 -15.73 7.10
C HIS A 123 -25.87 -16.65 7.15
N LYS A 124 -26.00 -17.57 6.18
CA LYS A 124 -27.06 -18.60 6.17
C LYS A 124 -26.98 -19.54 7.38
N LEU A 125 -25.79 -19.76 7.91
CA LEU A 125 -25.54 -20.56 9.11
C LEU A 125 -25.74 -19.76 10.43
N GLY A 126 -26.22 -18.52 10.34
CA GLY A 126 -26.51 -17.66 11.50
C GLY A 126 -25.32 -16.83 11.98
N HIS A 127 -24.14 -16.96 11.37
CA HIS A 127 -22.97 -16.16 11.73
C HIS A 127 -23.01 -14.80 11.04
N ARG A 128 -23.33 -13.74 11.80
CA ARG A 128 -23.20 -12.36 11.32
C ARG A 128 -21.76 -11.87 11.50
N HIS A 129 -21.23 -11.19 10.48
CA HIS A 129 -19.95 -10.52 10.55
C HIS A 129 -20.13 -9.01 10.71
N ASN A 130 -19.31 -8.39 11.56
CA ASN A 130 -19.35 -6.96 11.79
C ASN A 130 -18.30 -6.27 10.89
N TYR A 131 -18.69 -5.99 9.66
CA TYR A 131 -17.86 -5.28 8.68
C TYR A 131 -17.45 -3.87 9.13
N SER A 132 -18.26 -3.22 9.96
CA SER A 132 -17.97 -1.85 10.44
C SER A 132 -16.74 -1.82 11.37
N ALA A 133 -16.57 -2.84 12.20
CA ALA A 133 -15.38 -2.99 13.04
C ALA A 133 -14.12 -3.29 12.19
N GLU A 134 -14.25 -4.11 11.14
CA GLU A 134 -13.17 -4.40 10.20
C GLU A 134 -12.72 -3.15 9.44
N TYR A 135 -13.67 -2.37 8.92
CA TYR A 135 -13.42 -1.08 8.25
C TYR A 135 -12.71 -0.08 9.18
N PHE A 136 -13.13 0.01 10.45
CA PHE A 136 -12.50 0.89 11.44
C PHE A 136 -11.05 0.49 11.73
N ASN A 137 -10.79 -0.79 11.99
CA ASN A 137 -9.43 -1.29 12.26
C ASN A 137 -8.50 -1.09 11.06
N CYS A 138 -8.97 -1.37 9.85
CA CYS A 138 -8.21 -1.12 8.62
C CYS A 138 -7.87 0.37 8.45
N THR A 139 -8.83 1.24 8.71
CA THR A 139 -8.64 2.69 8.60
C THR A 139 -7.65 3.21 9.64
N ILE A 140 -7.77 2.81 10.90
CA ILE A 140 -6.84 3.21 11.96
C ILE A 140 -5.43 2.72 11.68
N TYR A 141 -5.29 1.46 11.24
CA TYR A 141 -3.98 0.90 10.94
C TYR A 141 -3.28 1.70 9.82
N LEU A 142 -4.03 2.05 8.77
CA LEU A 142 -3.51 2.86 7.66
C LEU A 142 -3.16 4.28 8.10
N VAL A 143 -4.06 4.96 8.82
CA VAL A 143 -3.83 6.33 9.32
C VAL A 143 -2.64 6.37 10.27
N GLY A 144 -2.56 5.43 11.22
CA GLY A 144 -1.45 5.33 12.16
C GLY A 144 -0.10 5.11 11.45
N SER A 145 -0.08 4.27 10.41
CA SER A 145 1.13 4.03 9.62
C SER A 145 1.58 5.28 8.83
N VAL A 146 0.63 6.00 8.24
CA VAL A 146 0.91 7.27 7.53
C VAL A 146 1.41 8.34 8.50
N VAL A 147 0.78 8.50 9.66
CA VAL A 147 1.22 9.45 10.69
C VAL A 147 2.63 9.13 11.17
N LEU A 148 2.94 7.85 11.40
CA LEU A 148 4.28 7.42 11.80
C LEU A 148 5.32 7.74 10.73
N GLN A 149 4.99 7.54 9.45
CA GLN A 149 5.86 7.90 8.33
C GLN A 149 6.15 9.41 8.28
N PHE A 150 5.12 10.26 8.38
CA PHE A 150 5.31 11.70 8.46
C PHE A 150 6.13 12.11 9.69
N GLY A 151 5.90 11.45 10.83
CA GLY A 151 6.69 11.61 12.05
C GLY A 151 8.17 11.30 11.82
N CYS A 152 8.49 10.13 11.27
CA CYS A 152 9.87 9.74 10.94
C CYS A 152 10.55 10.71 9.96
N LEU A 153 9.81 11.20 8.96
CA LEU A 153 10.31 12.18 8.00
C LEU A 153 10.60 13.54 8.63
N SER A 154 9.65 14.07 9.41
CA SER A 154 9.87 15.31 10.17
C SER A 154 11.04 15.16 11.15
N GLY A 155 11.18 13.98 11.78
CA GLY A 155 12.30 13.63 12.65
C GLY A 155 13.63 13.65 11.91
N MET A 156 13.71 13.07 10.70
CA MET A 156 14.92 13.14 9.86
C MET A 156 15.28 14.58 9.48
N VAL A 157 14.30 15.40 9.08
CA VAL A 157 14.51 16.81 8.70
C VAL A 157 15.01 17.65 9.89
N ILE A 158 14.51 17.38 11.09
CA ILE A 158 14.89 18.10 12.32
C ILE A 158 16.25 17.61 12.86
N SER A 159 16.49 16.31 12.86
CA SER A 159 17.71 15.70 13.44
C SER A 159 18.94 15.85 12.55
N ASN A 160 18.76 15.86 11.24
CA ASN A 160 19.77 16.23 10.27
C ASN A 160 19.24 17.44 9.50
N PRO A 161 19.50 18.69 9.97
CA PRO A 161 19.33 19.83 9.11
C PRO A 161 20.30 19.61 7.95
N PHE A 162 19.79 19.08 6.83
CA PHE A 162 20.53 18.85 5.60
C PHE A 162 21.45 20.05 5.42
N ARG A 163 22.78 19.82 5.48
CA ARG A 163 23.79 20.86 5.33
C ARG A 163 23.34 21.73 4.17
N ALA A 164 22.96 22.97 4.50
CA ALA A 164 22.21 23.86 3.64
C ALA A 164 23.05 24.28 2.44
N ASN A 165 23.13 23.42 1.44
CA ASN A 165 23.28 23.77 0.05
C ASN A 165 22.06 23.17 -0.65
N PHE A 166 20.97 23.91 -0.59
CA PHE A 166 19.75 23.67 -1.35
C PHE A 166 20.05 23.83 -2.86
N GLN A 167 20.77 22.89 -3.47
CA GLN A 167 20.54 22.57 -4.88
C GLN A 167 19.12 22.00 -4.95
N THR A 168 18.20 22.87 -5.31
CA THR A 168 16.80 22.85 -4.86
C THR A 168 15.97 21.77 -5.56
N GLY A 169 16.40 21.27 -6.72
CA GLY A 169 15.67 20.27 -7.49
C GLY A 169 15.95 18.82 -7.07
N GLU A 170 17.22 18.41 -7.04
CA GLU A 170 17.62 17.01 -6.81
C GLU A 170 17.25 16.53 -5.40
N ASN A 171 17.46 17.37 -4.38
CA ASN A 171 17.10 17.04 -3.00
C ASN A 171 15.58 16.88 -2.81
N ILE A 172 14.76 17.66 -3.53
CA ILE A 172 13.30 17.52 -3.52
C ILE A 172 12.90 16.20 -4.19
N ILE A 173 13.54 15.84 -5.30
CA ILE A 173 13.28 14.57 -5.99
C ILE A 173 13.62 13.38 -5.09
N VAL A 174 14.78 13.39 -4.41
CA VAL A 174 15.16 12.34 -3.45
C VAL A 174 14.14 12.22 -2.31
N LEU A 175 13.68 13.35 -1.76
CA LEU A 175 12.66 13.36 -0.71
C LEU A 175 11.32 12.77 -1.20
N ILE A 176 10.87 13.17 -2.40
CA ILE A 176 9.64 12.66 -3.02
C ILE A 176 9.77 11.16 -3.31
N SER A 177 10.91 10.71 -3.85
CA SER A 177 11.19 9.29 -4.11
C SER A 177 11.13 8.47 -2.81
N PHE A 178 11.78 8.96 -1.75
CA PHE A 178 11.76 8.29 -0.45
C PHE A 178 10.35 8.24 0.16
N LEU A 179 9.58 9.33 0.06
CA LEU A 179 8.17 9.39 0.46
C LEU A 179 7.32 8.37 -0.30
N MET A 180 7.45 8.32 -1.62
CA MET A 180 6.70 7.40 -2.48
C MET A 180 7.05 5.94 -2.24
N CYS A 181 8.34 5.61 -2.11
CA CYS A 181 8.79 4.26 -1.78
C CYS A 181 8.20 3.78 -0.45
N ASN A 182 8.28 4.60 0.60
CA ASN A 182 7.74 4.24 1.91
C ASN A 182 6.21 4.16 1.89
N MET A 183 5.52 5.05 1.17
CA MET A 183 4.06 4.98 1.01
C MET A 183 3.63 3.71 0.29
N MET A 184 4.31 3.31 -0.79
CA MET A 184 4.03 2.04 -1.48
C MET A 184 4.28 0.83 -0.59
N TYR A 185 5.37 0.83 0.16
CA TYR A 185 5.70 -0.24 1.09
C TYR A 185 4.64 -0.39 2.19
N ILE A 186 4.25 0.72 2.84
CA ILE A 186 3.23 0.73 3.89
C ILE A 186 1.88 0.29 3.32
N THR A 187 1.43 0.90 2.23
CA THR A 187 0.12 0.56 1.64
C THR A 187 0.06 -0.89 1.16
N SER A 188 1.14 -1.42 0.57
CA SER A 188 1.24 -2.84 0.20
C SER A 188 1.20 -3.76 1.43
N THR A 189 1.95 -3.42 2.49
CA THR A 189 1.97 -4.19 3.73
C THR A 189 0.60 -4.18 4.41
N CYS A 190 -0.04 -3.01 4.54
CA CYS A 190 -1.39 -2.87 5.06
C CYS A 190 -2.39 -3.72 4.28
N TYR A 191 -2.30 -3.70 2.95
CA TYR A 191 -3.16 -4.49 2.07
C TYR A 191 -2.96 -6.00 2.27
N CYS A 192 -1.72 -6.47 2.35
CA CYS A 192 -1.39 -7.86 2.64
C CYS A 192 -1.89 -8.31 4.02
N CYS A 193 -1.64 -7.52 5.07
CA CYS A 193 -2.08 -7.82 6.42
C CYS A 193 -3.61 -7.87 6.52
N ALA A 194 -4.32 -6.91 5.91
CA ALA A 194 -5.79 -6.91 5.88
C ALA A 194 -6.32 -8.14 5.16
N SER A 195 -5.74 -8.50 4.01
CA SER A 195 -6.15 -9.68 3.23
C SER A 195 -5.90 -10.99 3.97
N LEU A 196 -4.78 -11.13 4.68
CA LEU A 196 -4.48 -12.31 5.50
C LEU A 196 -5.42 -12.41 6.70
N TRP A 197 -5.70 -11.29 7.38
CA TRP A 197 -6.63 -11.25 8.50
C TRP A 197 -8.03 -11.71 8.09
N VAL A 198 -8.51 -11.22 6.95
CA VAL A 198 -9.77 -11.62 6.31
C VAL A 198 -9.87 -13.13 6.12
N VAL A 199 -8.81 -13.75 5.60
CA VAL A 199 -8.75 -15.21 5.37
C VAL A 199 -8.72 -15.98 6.69
N VAL A 200 -7.81 -15.62 7.60
CA VAL A 200 -7.65 -16.31 8.90
C VAL A 200 -8.93 -16.26 9.72
N TYR A 201 -9.57 -15.10 9.79
CA TYR A 201 -10.80 -14.91 10.54
C TYR A 201 -11.95 -15.78 10.00
N ARG A 202 -12.12 -15.81 8.67
CA ARG A 202 -13.18 -16.60 8.02
C ARG A 202 -12.89 -18.10 8.11
N TYR A 203 -11.64 -18.51 7.95
CA TYR A 203 -11.22 -19.89 8.13
C TYR A 203 -11.49 -20.38 9.56
N ARG A 204 -11.18 -19.57 10.57
CA ARG A 204 -11.49 -19.89 11.97
C ARG A 204 -12.98 -20.11 12.18
N LYS A 205 -13.83 -19.22 11.65
CA LYS A 205 -15.29 -19.38 11.75
C LYS A 205 -15.79 -20.66 11.09
N LEU A 206 -15.34 -20.95 9.87
CA LEU A 206 -15.70 -22.18 9.17
C LEU A 206 -15.32 -23.42 10.00
N ASN A 207 -14.13 -23.42 10.59
CA ASN A 207 -13.67 -24.53 11.42
C ASN A 207 -14.45 -24.67 12.74
N GLU A 208 -14.99 -23.57 13.29
CA GLU A 208 -15.89 -23.60 14.44
C GLU A 208 -17.29 -24.11 14.05
N THR A 209 -17.75 -23.88 12.82
CA THR A 209 -19.08 -24.31 12.35
C THR A 209 -19.14 -25.77 11.92
N PHE A 210 -18.05 -26.35 11.40
CA PHE A 210 -18.00 -27.73 10.91
C PHE A 210 -17.27 -28.71 11.85
N ARG A 211 -17.09 -28.33 13.12
CA ARG A 211 -16.56 -29.20 14.18
C ARG A 211 -17.68 -29.96 14.87
#